data_AF-A0A7W9H940-F1
#
_entry.id   AF-A0A7W9H940-F1
#
_cell.length_a   1.000
_cell.length_b   1.000
_cell.length_c   1.000
_cell.angle_alpha   90.00
_cell.angle_beta   90.00
_cell.angle_gamma   90.00
#
_symmetry.space_group_name_H-M   'P 1'
#
loop_
_entity.id
_entity.type
_entity.pdbx_description
1 polymer ?
#
loop_
_entity_poly.entity_id
_entity_poly.type
_entity_poly.pdbx_seq_one_letter_code
_entity_poly.pdbx_strand_id
1 'polypeptide(L)'
;MSEAVTRTVTTPPGLLASLDPLLREWLPRQRWFAGKGRPVTGFTLVEATELLPATGKLGLYHLLVRAHQPLVPSHGAPGHPGDCYQLLIGVREALPPRLAPALIGHLSTGPLAGRTAYDALHDGRPAELLLEALRTQARIGGLRFERDLDQEIRSGLVPRVVTAEQSNSSIVYGDTFILKLLRRIVPGVNPDLELPLALARAGCPRVPAPTAWMVADVDPAADPVLSSGPADLAGQLYVLGVLQPFVQGASDGWELALRELAKGEDFGAEARALGRATAEVHTALARALPTVTLGHMQLQFMVDGMIERLEAAVQAVPALRPYAGGLRSAFTALGDLAAEGRTWTAQRVHGDLHLGQCLRSPAGEWWLIDFEGEPARPLAERRMPQPAVRDVAGMLRSFDYAARSADPPQPDWAETCRSAYCSGYAEASGLDPRTDPVLLRAYETDKAIYEVVYEARHRPDWLPVPLAAIDRLASSGHLTRSD
;
A
#
# COMPACT_ATOMS: atom_id res chain seq x y z
N MET A 1 -12.40 -23.33 -23.74
CA MET A 1 -12.46 -23.66 -22.30
C MET A 1 -11.20 -24.43 -21.98
N SER A 2 -10.19 -23.76 -21.38
CA SER A 2 -8.96 -24.43 -20.95
C SER A 2 -9.28 -25.18 -19.66
N GLU A 3 -9.02 -26.48 -19.61
CA GLU A 3 -9.19 -27.28 -18.39
C GLU A 3 -8.30 -26.68 -17.28
N ALA A 4 -8.93 -26.14 -16.24
CA ALA A 4 -8.20 -25.65 -15.06
C ALA A 4 -7.50 -26.84 -14.40
N VAL A 5 -6.16 -26.81 -14.37
CA VAL A 5 -5.36 -27.84 -13.70
C VAL A 5 -5.67 -27.78 -12.22
N THR A 6 -6.44 -28.76 -11.73
CA THR A 6 -6.77 -28.90 -10.31
C THR A 6 -5.87 -29.96 -9.71
N ARG A 7 -5.03 -29.56 -8.75
CA ARG A 7 -4.17 -30.49 -8.00
C ARG A 7 -4.53 -30.44 -6.52
N THR A 8 -5.02 -31.55 -5.99
CA THR A 8 -5.23 -31.74 -4.55
C THR A 8 -3.89 -32.04 -3.89
N VAL A 9 -3.52 -31.30 -2.85
CA VAL A 9 -2.26 -31.50 -2.14
C VAL A 9 -2.49 -31.46 -0.64
N THR A 10 -1.86 -32.37 0.09
CA THR A 10 -1.94 -32.46 1.56
C THR A 10 -0.68 -31.91 2.19
N THR A 11 -0.82 -30.99 3.15
CA THR A 11 0.31 -30.46 3.92
C THR A 11 0.92 -31.54 4.81
N PRO A 12 2.24 -31.77 4.76
CA PRO A 12 2.87 -32.76 5.64
C PRO A 12 2.78 -32.32 7.11
N PRO A 13 2.36 -33.21 8.03
CA PRO A 13 2.35 -32.92 9.46
C PRO A 13 3.73 -32.42 9.95
N GLY A 14 3.75 -31.40 10.80
CA GLY A 14 4.99 -30.86 11.37
C GLY A 14 5.79 -29.93 10.46
N LEU A 15 5.28 -29.56 9.27
CA LEU A 15 5.94 -28.60 8.35
C LEU A 15 6.30 -27.27 9.03
N LEU A 16 5.32 -26.62 9.67
CA LEU A 16 5.57 -25.35 10.36
C LEU A 16 6.52 -25.55 11.55
N ALA A 17 6.39 -26.65 12.28
CA ALA A 17 7.25 -26.94 13.43
C ALA A 17 8.73 -27.06 13.04
N SER A 18 9.06 -27.60 11.86
CA SER A 18 10.45 -27.65 11.38
C SER A 18 10.97 -26.28 10.91
N LEU A 19 10.09 -25.41 10.40
CA LEU A 19 10.45 -24.08 9.89
C LEU A 19 10.48 -23.00 10.99
N ASP A 20 9.66 -23.14 12.03
CA ASP A 20 9.41 -22.14 13.07
C ASP A 20 10.70 -21.54 13.67
N PRO A 21 11.71 -22.32 14.10
CA PRO A 21 12.93 -21.75 14.68
C PRO A 21 13.68 -20.83 13.70
N LEU A 22 13.76 -21.22 12.43
CA LEU A 22 14.43 -20.43 11.40
C LEU A 22 13.62 -19.18 11.02
N LEU A 23 12.30 -19.32 10.93
CA LEU A 23 11.41 -18.20 10.58
C LEU A 23 11.37 -17.13 11.67
N ARG A 24 11.50 -17.50 12.97
CA ARG A 24 11.59 -16.52 14.07
C ARG A 24 12.78 -15.58 13.92
N GLU A 25 13.89 -16.10 13.39
CA GLU A 25 15.10 -15.32 13.15
C GLU A 25 15.06 -14.57 11.82
N TRP A 26 14.56 -15.21 10.77
CA TRP A 26 14.57 -14.68 9.41
C TRP A 26 13.51 -13.61 9.18
N LEU A 27 12.28 -13.81 9.66
CA LEU A 27 11.14 -12.93 9.39
C LEU A 27 11.36 -11.49 9.90
N PRO A 28 11.87 -11.25 11.13
CA PRO A 28 12.10 -9.90 11.63
C PRO A 28 13.16 -9.09 10.87
N ARG A 29 14.07 -9.78 10.15
CA ARG A 29 15.10 -9.15 9.31
C ARG A 29 14.53 -8.64 7.99
N GLN A 30 13.31 -9.05 7.63
CA GLN A 30 12.70 -8.63 6.38
C GLN A 30 12.25 -7.18 6.46
N ARG A 31 12.53 -6.44 5.40
CA ARG A 31 12.18 -5.01 5.31
C ARG A 31 10.68 -4.75 5.48
N TRP A 32 9.86 -5.63 4.92
CA TRP A 32 8.39 -5.59 4.89
C TRP A 32 7.72 -6.14 6.16
N PHE A 33 8.49 -6.65 7.13
CA PHE A 33 7.93 -7.08 8.41
C PHE A 33 7.48 -5.87 9.22
N ALA A 34 6.19 -5.82 9.58
CA ALA A 34 5.60 -4.68 10.30
C ALA A 34 5.87 -4.72 11.81
N GLY A 35 6.19 -5.90 12.37
CA GLY A 35 6.36 -6.11 13.80
C GLY A 35 7.72 -5.74 14.38
N LYS A 36 8.49 -4.85 13.73
CA LYS A 36 9.88 -4.54 14.14
C LYS A 36 9.96 -4.05 15.59
N GLY A 37 11.08 -4.32 16.24
CA GLY A 37 11.32 -3.96 17.64
C GLY A 37 10.66 -4.90 18.67
N ARG A 38 9.92 -5.94 18.23
CA ARG A 38 9.37 -6.99 19.10
C ARG A 38 9.81 -8.37 18.63
N PRO A 39 10.20 -9.28 19.54
CA PRO A 39 10.58 -10.63 19.15
C PRO A 39 9.36 -11.43 18.65
N VAL A 40 9.59 -12.31 17.67
CA VAL A 40 8.58 -13.28 17.23
C VAL A 40 8.65 -14.50 18.14
N THR A 41 7.55 -14.81 18.82
CA THR A 41 7.45 -15.88 19.83
C THR A 41 6.86 -17.17 19.29
N GLY A 42 6.50 -17.20 18.01
CA GLY A 42 6.06 -18.39 17.28
C GLY A 42 5.12 -18.04 16.15
N PHE A 43 4.52 -19.08 15.58
CA PHE A 43 3.60 -18.95 14.44
C PHE A 43 2.38 -19.84 14.60
N THR A 44 1.25 -19.39 14.07
CA THR A 44 0.12 -20.26 13.71
C THR A 44 0.11 -20.44 12.20
N LEU A 45 -0.03 -21.69 11.75
CA LEU A 45 -0.20 -21.97 10.32
C LEU A 45 -1.65 -21.66 9.95
N VAL A 46 -1.85 -20.71 9.05
CA VAL A 46 -3.17 -20.37 8.51
C VAL A 46 -3.49 -21.26 7.32
N GLU A 47 -2.54 -21.40 6.38
CA GLU A 47 -2.67 -22.25 5.21
C GLU A 47 -1.28 -22.67 4.72
N ALA A 48 -1.18 -23.86 4.14
CA ALA A 48 0.03 -24.31 3.45
C ALA A 48 -0.36 -25.05 2.17
N THR A 49 0.27 -24.69 1.07
CA THR A 49 0.10 -25.36 -0.23
C THR A 49 1.46 -25.77 -0.78
N GLU A 50 1.64 -27.08 -1.02
CA GLU A 50 2.82 -27.58 -1.72
C GLU A 50 2.63 -27.43 -3.24
N LEU A 51 3.41 -26.53 -3.84
CA LEU A 51 3.41 -26.24 -5.28
C LEU A 51 4.31 -27.21 -6.05
N LEU A 52 5.47 -27.56 -5.46
CA LEU A 52 6.40 -28.56 -5.98
C LEU A 52 6.78 -29.54 -4.87
N PRO A 53 6.82 -30.86 -5.16
CA PRO A 53 7.05 -31.87 -4.14
C PRO A 53 8.45 -31.76 -3.54
N ALA A 54 8.56 -31.88 -2.22
CA ALA A 54 9.83 -31.88 -1.49
C ALA A 54 10.84 -32.94 -1.96
N THR A 55 10.34 -34.07 -2.48
CA THR A 55 11.15 -35.18 -2.98
C THR A 55 11.93 -34.84 -4.25
N GLY A 56 11.56 -33.78 -4.96
CA GLY A 56 12.27 -33.29 -6.12
C GLY A 56 13.61 -32.61 -5.79
N LYS A 57 14.33 -32.21 -6.85
CA LYS A 57 15.53 -31.34 -6.74
C LYS A 57 15.20 -29.94 -6.16
N LEU A 58 13.93 -29.56 -6.25
CA LEU A 58 13.35 -28.34 -5.69
C LEU A 58 11.95 -28.70 -5.19
N GLY A 59 11.73 -28.55 -3.89
CA GLY A 59 10.39 -28.43 -3.32
C GLY A 59 10.00 -26.97 -3.17
N LEU A 60 8.71 -26.68 -3.22
CA LEU A 60 8.18 -25.32 -3.14
C LEU A 60 6.87 -25.33 -2.34
N TYR A 61 6.84 -24.53 -1.29
CA TYR A 61 5.69 -24.33 -0.44
C TYR A 61 5.27 -22.87 -0.46
N HIS A 62 3.97 -22.64 -0.62
CA HIS A 62 3.33 -21.39 -0.26
C HIS A 62 2.75 -21.53 1.14
N LEU A 63 3.03 -20.56 2.02
CA LEU A 63 2.57 -20.56 3.40
C LEU A 63 1.89 -19.25 3.73
N LEU A 64 0.77 -19.33 4.44
CA LEU A 64 0.20 -18.23 5.22
C LEU A 64 0.47 -18.51 6.70
N VAL A 65 1.26 -17.64 7.33
CA VAL A 65 1.64 -17.80 8.75
C VAL A 65 1.29 -16.56 9.55
N ARG A 66 0.64 -16.75 10.69
CA ARG A 66 0.37 -15.68 11.65
C ARG A 66 1.51 -15.58 12.64
N ALA A 67 2.22 -14.45 12.64
CA ALA A 67 3.35 -14.23 13.53
C ALA A 67 2.87 -13.79 14.93
N HIS A 68 3.28 -14.52 15.96
CA HIS A 68 2.98 -14.17 17.35
C HIS A 68 4.05 -13.23 17.89
N GLN A 69 3.63 -12.15 18.53
CA GLN A 69 4.50 -11.22 19.23
C GLN A 69 3.87 -10.88 20.59
N PRO A 70 4.67 -10.50 21.60
CA PRO A 70 4.14 -10.04 22.88
C PRO A 70 3.15 -8.88 22.68
N LEU A 71 1.99 -8.99 23.33
CA LEU A 71 0.99 -7.91 23.33
C LEU A 71 1.56 -6.69 24.05
N VAL A 72 1.36 -5.51 23.46
CA VAL A 72 1.53 -4.25 24.17
C VAL A 72 0.17 -3.95 24.82
N PRO A 73 0.09 -3.61 26.12
CA PRO A 73 -1.15 -3.16 26.73
C PRO A 73 -1.56 -1.83 26.09
N SER A 74 -2.38 -1.88 25.03
CA SER A 74 -3.09 -0.72 24.51
C SER A 74 -4.38 -0.57 25.30
N HIS A 75 -4.60 0.58 25.95
CA HIS A 75 -5.81 0.87 26.70
C HIS A 75 -7.06 0.60 25.84
N GLY A 76 -7.82 -0.45 26.17
CA GLY A 76 -9.16 -0.71 25.62
C GLY A 76 -9.25 -1.47 24.31
N ALA A 77 -8.14 -1.83 23.65
CA ALA A 77 -8.21 -2.63 22.41
C ALA A 77 -8.12 -4.15 22.71
N PRO A 78 -8.99 -5.00 22.12
CA PRO A 78 -8.85 -6.45 22.24
C PRO A 78 -7.49 -6.91 21.69
N GLY A 79 -6.95 -7.99 22.25
CA GLY A 79 -5.66 -8.54 21.83
C GLY A 79 -5.67 -8.89 20.34
N HIS A 80 -4.76 -8.28 19.56
CA HIS A 80 -4.62 -8.57 18.14
C HIS A 80 -3.96 -9.95 17.98
N PRO A 81 -4.53 -10.90 17.22
CA PRO A 81 -4.01 -12.27 17.10
C PRO A 81 -2.64 -12.38 16.40
N GLY A 82 -2.02 -11.26 16.02
CA GLY A 82 -0.77 -11.19 15.27
C GLY A 82 -1.02 -10.97 13.78
N ASP A 83 -0.01 -10.52 13.04
CA ASP A 83 -0.12 -10.26 11.61
C ASP A 83 0.08 -11.55 10.80
N CYS A 84 -0.73 -11.73 9.74
CA CYS A 84 -0.60 -12.85 8.81
C CYS A 84 0.35 -12.47 7.66
N TYR A 85 1.30 -13.36 7.35
CA TYR A 85 2.30 -13.15 6.32
C TYR A 85 2.28 -14.28 5.29
N GLN A 86 2.40 -13.89 4.02
CA GLN A 86 2.60 -14.80 2.90
C GLN A 86 4.10 -15.06 2.68
N LEU A 87 4.48 -16.34 2.71
CA LEU A 87 5.84 -16.81 2.46
C LEU A 87 5.87 -17.80 1.30
N LEU A 88 6.87 -17.66 0.44
CA LEU A 88 7.19 -18.65 -0.59
C LEU A 88 8.51 -19.33 -0.20
N ILE A 89 8.43 -20.56 0.28
CA ILE A 89 9.56 -21.31 0.83
C ILE A 89 10.01 -22.36 -0.17
N GLY A 90 11.22 -22.17 -0.71
CA GLY A 90 11.88 -23.19 -1.50
C GLY A 90 12.69 -24.12 -0.60
N VAL A 91 12.77 -25.40 -0.97
CA VAL A 91 13.60 -26.40 -0.28
C VAL A 91 14.45 -27.20 -1.27
N ARG A 92 15.73 -27.37 -0.94
CA ARG A 92 16.71 -28.10 -1.76
C ARG A 92 17.67 -28.88 -0.86
N GLU A 93 18.32 -29.92 -1.37
CA GLU A 93 19.40 -30.60 -0.63
C GLU A 93 20.59 -29.66 -0.45
N ALA A 94 21.06 -29.06 -1.55
CA ALA A 94 22.10 -28.04 -1.56
C ALA A 94 21.59 -26.77 -2.26
N LEU A 95 21.81 -25.61 -1.63
CA LEU A 95 21.44 -24.31 -2.17
C LEU A 95 22.54 -23.80 -3.12
N PRO A 96 22.23 -23.48 -4.39
CA PRO A 96 23.20 -22.89 -5.30
C PRO A 96 23.79 -21.58 -4.76
N PRO A 97 25.08 -21.26 -5.01
CA PRO A 97 25.71 -20.04 -4.49
C PRO A 97 24.97 -18.74 -4.82
N ARG A 98 24.36 -18.65 -6.01
CA ARG A 98 23.55 -17.50 -6.43
C ARG A 98 22.33 -17.22 -5.54
N LEU A 99 21.86 -18.22 -4.79
CA LEU A 99 20.72 -18.11 -3.88
C LEU A 99 21.15 -17.97 -2.42
N ALA A 100 22.44 -17.90 -2.11
CA ALA A 100 22.92 -17.74 -0.74
C ALA A 100 22.31 -16.53 0.00
N PRO A 101 22.09 -15.35 -0.64
CA PRO A 101 21.41 -14.23 0.02
C PRO A 101 19.95 -14.50 0.42
N ALA A 102 19.32 -15.51 -0.19
CA ALA A 102 17.95 -15.91 0.10
C ALA A 102 17.85 -17.01 1.18
N LEU A 103 18.97 -17.46 1.74
CA LEU A 103 19.02 -18.53 2.73
C LEU A 103 18.17 -18.18 3.96
N ILE A 104 17.29 -19.11 4.34
CA ILE A 104 16.56 -19.07 5.61
C ILE A 104 17.29 -19.94 6.64
N GLY A 105 17.69 -21.15 6.26
CA GLY A 105 18.51 -22.03 7.09
C GLY A 105 18.43 -23.51 6.73
N HIS A 106 19.12 -24.35 7.51
CA HIS A 106 19.13 -25.80 7.34
C HIS A 106 18.13 -26.47 8.29
N LEU A 107 17.34 -27.40 7.76
CA LEU A 107 16.30 -28.11 8.50
C LEU A 107 16.86 -29.41 9.05
N SER A 108 16.89 -29.54 10.38
CA SER A 108 17.44 -30.71 11.08
C SER A 108 16.37 -31.72 11.53
N THR A 109 15.11 -31.33 11.56
CA THR A 109 13.99 -32.13 12.06
C THR A 109 12.76 -32.02 11.16
N GLY A 110 11.77 -32.89 11.39
CA GLY A 110 10.48 -32.88 10.71
C GLY A 110 10.53 -33.40 9.26
N PRO A 111 9.45 -33.18 8.48
CA PRO A 111 9.28 -33.79 7.15
C PRO A 111 10.30 -33.31 6.10
N LEU A 112 11.03 -32.23 6.40
CA LEU A 112 12.01 -31.61 5.51
C LEU A 112 13.46 -31.75 6.05
N ALA A 113 13.70 -32.63 7.02
CA ALA A 113 15.02 -32.85 7.59
C ALA A 113 16.07 -33.18 6.51
N GLY A 114 17.25 -32.58 6.63
CA GLY A 114 18.34 -32.70 5.64
C GLY A 114 18.21 -31.77 4.43
N ARG A 115 17.16 -30.94 4.36
CA ARG A 115 17.00 -29.90 3.32
C ARG A 115 17.43 -28.52 3.82
N THR A 116 17.69 -27.64 2.87
CA THR A 116 17.99 -26.22 3.06
C THR A 116 16.79 -25.40 2.61
N ALA A 117 16.24 -24.58 3.49
CA ALA A 117 15.13 -23.66 3.21
C ALA A 117 15.65 -22.29 2.79
N TYR A 118 14.96 -21.66 1.85
CA TYR A 118 15.30 -20.33 1.31
C TYR A 118 14.05 -19.59 0.82
N ASP A 119 14.11 -18.26 0.73
CA ASP A 119 13.05 -17.46 0.10
C ASP A 119 13.04 -17.72 -1.42
N ALA A 120 11.99 -18.40 -1.88
CA ALA A 120 11.90 -18.87 -3.25
C ALA A 120 11.67 -17.75 -4.28
N LEU A 121 11.38 -16.51 -3.86
CA LEU A 121 11.23 -15.40 -4.80
C LEU A 121 12.50 -15.13 -5.60
N HIS A 122 13.68 -15.40 -5.03
CA HIS A 122 14.96 -15.18 -5.69
C HIS A 122 15.34 -16.29 -6.69
N ASP A 123 14.54 -17.36 -6.80
CA ASP A 123 14.77 -18.42 -7.76
C ASP A 123 13.83 -18.28 -8.97
N GLY A 124 14.40 -18.34 -10.18
CA GLY A 124 13.64 -18.15 -11.41
C GLY A 124 12.60 -19.24 -11.63
N ARG A 125 12.85 -20.47 -11.16
CA ARG A 125 11.92 -21.59 -11.38
C ARG A 125 10.59 -21.44 -10.63
N PRO A 126 10.55 -21.13 -9.32
CA PRO A 126 9.32 -20.72 -8.65
C PRO A 126 8.62 -19.53 -9.30
N ALA A 127 9.36 -18.50 -9.72
CA ALA A 127 8.78 -17.33 -10.37
C ALA A 127 8.12 -17.67 -11.71
N GLU A 128 8.74 -18.50 -12.55
CA GLU A 128 8.13 -19.04 -13.78
C GLU A 128 6.84 -19.82 -13.49
N LEU A 129 6.84 -20.64 -12.43
CA LEU A 129 5.67 -21.43 -12.03
C LEU A 129 4.49 -20.53 -11.65
N LEU A 130 4.73 -19.45 -10.91
CA LEU A 130 3.68 -18.49 -10.56
C LEU A 130 3.07 -17.82 -11.79
N LEU A 131 3.89 -17.41 -12.76
CA LEU A 131 3.39 -16.82 -14.02
C LEU A 131 2.55 -17.84 -14.79
N GLU A 132 3.02 -19.08 -14.89
CA GLU A 132 2.31 -20.14 -15.59
C GLU A 132 0.98 -20.49 -14.90
N ALA A 133 0.94 -20.49 -13.57
CA ALA A 133 -0.28 -20.68 -12.80
C ALA A 133 -1.30 -19.55 -13.03
N LEU A 134 -0.85 -18.28 -13.06
CA LEU A 134 -1.67 -17.11 -13.42
C LEU A 134 -2.21 -17.23 -14.85
N ARG A 135 -1.33 -17.58 -15.80
CA ARG A 135 -1.67 -17.72 -17.23
C ARG A 135 -2.72 -18.80 -17.47
N THR A 136 -2.64 -19.92 -16.75
CA THR A 136 -3.50 -21.11 -16.93
C THR A 136 -4.70 -21.16 -15.99
N GLN A 137 -4.87 -20.15 -15.13
CA GLN A 137 -5.92 -20.13 -14.09
C GLN A 137 -5.90 -21.39 -13.22
N ALA A 138 -4.71 -21.79 -12.79
CA ALA A 138 -4.51 -23.02 -12.03
C ALA A 138 -5.27 -22.99 -10.68
N ARG A 139 -5.56 -24.18 -10.16
CA ARG A 139 -6.00 -24.37 -8.77
C ARG A 139 -5.12 -25.43 -8.10
N ILE A 140 -4.36 -25.01 -7.10
CA ILE A 140 -3.38 -25.86 -6.43
C ILE A 140 -3.64 -25.77 -4.93
N GLY A 141 -4.13 -26.85 -4.31
CA GLY A 141 -4.58 -26.79 -2.91
C GLY A 141 -5.61 -25.67 -2.68
N GLY A 142 -5.38 -24.86 -1.65
CA GLY A 142 -6.19 -23.67 -1.33
C GLY A 142 -5.94 -22.45 -2.23
N LEU A 143 -4.93 -22.50 -3.12
CA LEU A 143 -4.61 -21.42 -4.04
C LEU A 143 -5.45 -21.47 -5.31
N ARG A 144 -5.96 -20.29 -5.69
CA ARG A 144 -6.63 -20.07 -6.97
C ARG A 144 -5.95 -18.92 -7.70
N PHE A 145 -5.78 -19.12 -8.99
CA PHE A 145 -5.21 -18.14 -9.90
C PHE A 145 -6.30 -17.70 -10.87
N GLU A 146 -6.53 -16.41 -10.96
CA GLU A 146 -7.59 -15.81 -11.77
C GLU A 146 -7.00 -14.78 -12.71
N ARG A 147 -7.68 -14.53 -13.83
CA ARG A 147 -7.21 -13.56 -14.83
C ARG A 147 -8.36 -12.90 -15.56
N ASP A 148 -8.05 -11.73 -16.10
CA ASP A 148 -8.83 -11.13 -17.15
C ASP A 148 -8.64 -11.94 -18.45
N LEU A 149 -9.74 -12.38 -19.06
CA LEU A 149 -9.71 -13.20 -20.27
C LEU A 149 -9.43 -12.38 -21.53
N ASP A 150 -9.66 -11.07 -21.47
CA ASP A 150 -9.44 -10.15 -22.59
C ASP A 150 -7.97 -9.73 -22.72
N GLN A 151 -7.14 -10.06 -21.72
CA GLN A 151 -5.71 -9.81 -21.74
C GLN A 151 -4.90 -11.10 -21.92
N GLU A 152 -3.93 -11.06 -22.84
CA GLU A 152 -3.03 -12.18 -23.11
C GLU A 152 -1.82 -12.15 -22.17
N ILE A 153 -1.57 -13.26 -21.45
CA ILE A 153 -0.33 -13.48 -20.71
C ILE A 153 0.56 -14.43 -21.51
N ARG A 154 1.67 -13.92 -22.04
CA ARG A 154 2.63 -14.72 -22.81
C ARG A 154 3.41 -15.67 -21.90
N SER A 155 3.70 -16.86 -22.39
CA SER A 155 4.61 -17.80 -21.72
C SER A 155 6.07 -17.44 -21.98
N GLY A 156 6.98 -18.00 -21.18
CA GLY A 156 8.43 -17.87 -21.40
C GLY A 156 9.03 -16.49 -21.08
N LEU A 157 8.29 -15.62 -20.38
CA LEU A 157 8.81 -14.34 -19.91
C LEU A 157 9.81 -14.57 -18.76
N VAL A 158 11.01 -13.98 -18.89
CA VAL A 158 12.09 -14.15 -17.91
C VAL A 158 11.77 -13.37 -16.63
N PRO A 159 11.71 -14.02 -15.45
CA PRO A 159 11.43 -13.35 -14.19
C PRO A 159 12.64 -12.60 -13.65
N ARG A 160 12.41 -11.43 -13.05
CA ARG A 160 13.40 -10.63 -12.34
C ARG A 160 12.77 -9.99 -11.10
N VAL A 161 13.33 -10.29 -9.93
CA VAL A 161 12.88 -9.69 -8.67
C VAL A 161 13.24 -8.20 -8.62
N VAL A 162 12.31 -7.38 -8.16
CA VAL A 162 12.50 -5.96 -7.88
C VAL A 162 12.79 -5.79 -6.39
N THR A 163 13.93 -5.18 -6.06
CA THR A 163 14.41 -5.03 -4.68
C THR A 163 14.03 -3.70 -4.04
N ALA A 164 13.31 -2.82 -4.74
CA ALA A 164 13.04 -1.43 -4.32
C ALA A 164 11.79 -1.22 -3.43
N GLU A 165 10.79 -2.12 -3.43
CA GLU A 165 9.45 -1.84 -2.83
C GLU A 165 9.31 -1.99 -1.30
N GLN A 166 8.85 -1.01 -0.54
CA GLN A 166 8.98 -1.08 0.92
C GLN A 166 8.13 -2.16 1.65
N SER A 167 6.87 -2.37 1.25
CA SER A 167 5.90 -3.24 1.96
C SER A 167 5.73 -4.62 1.36
N ASN A 168 6.11 -4.81 0.10
CA ASN A 168 5.81 -6.02 -0.68
C ASN A 168 7.05 -6.54 -1.43
N SER A 169 6.84 -7.54 -2.27
CA SER A 169 7.86 -8.08 -3.16
C SER A 169 7.30 -8.19 -4.56
N SER A 170 8.05 -7.71 -5.55
CA SER A 170 7.62 -7.76 -6.95
C SER A 170 8.55 -8.55 -7.83
N ILE A 171 7.96 -9.19 -8.84
CA ILE A 171 8.66 -9.88 -9.92
C ILE A 171 8.22 -9.23 -11.24
N VAL A 172 9.18 -8.71 -11.98
CA VAL A 172 8.96 -8.28 -13.37
C VAL A 172 9.18 -9.49 -14.28
N TYR A 173 8.27 -9.72 -15.22
CA TYR A 173 8.33 -10.78 -16.22
C TYR A 173 8.61 -10.18 -17.60
N GLY A 174 9.83 -10.41 -18.09
CA GLY A 174 10.36 -9.73 -19.28
C GLY A 174 10.37 -8.22 -19.05
N ASP A 175 9.73 -7.49 -19.95
CA ASP A 175 9.43 -6.06 -19.80
C ASP A 175 7.92 -5.79 -19.95
N THR A 176 7.08 -6.81 -19.68
CA THR A 176 5.65 -6.79 -20.04
C THR A 176 4.75 -6.73 -18.82
N PHE A 177 5.06 -7.51 -17.78
CA PHE A 177 4.22 -7.58 -16.58
C PHE A 177 5.05 -7.42 -15.31
N ILE A 178 4.40 -6.93 -14.27
CA ILE A 178 4.90 -6.92 -12.90
C ILE A 178 3.87 -7.62 -12.01
N LEU A 179 4.34 -8.63 -11.26
CA LEU A 179 3.57 -9.31 -10.23
C LEU A 179 3.98 -8.76 -8.88
N LYS A 180 3.07 -8.07 -8.22
CA LYS A 180 3.20 -7.65 -6.83
C LYS A 180 2.67 -8.74 -5.92
N LEU A 181 3.55 -9.32 -5.10
CA LEU A 181 3.20 -10.28 -4.06
C LEU A 181 3.05 -9.58 -2.72
N LEU A 182 1.83 -9.64 -2.20
CA LEU A 182 1.48 -9.03 -0.94
C LEU A 182 2.15 -9.79 0.20
N ARG A 183 2.90 -9.11 1.08
CA ARG A 183 3.64 -9.82 2.14
C ARG A 183 2.85 -9.94 3.43
N ARG A 184 2.19 -8.87 3.86
CA ARG A 184 1.26 -8.87 4.99
C ARG A 184 -0.16 -8.99 4.45
N ILE A 185 -0.84 -10.07 4.79
CA ILE A 185 -2.18 -10.35 4.26
C ILE A 185 -3.24 -10.08 5.32
N VAL A 186 -4.35 -9.54 4.88
CA VAL A 186 -5.57 -9.36 5.67
C VAL A 186 -6.70 -10.03 4.89
N PRO A 187 -7.62 -10.75 5.55
CA PRO A 187 -8.78 -11.31 4.87
C PRO A 187 -9.59 -10.21 4.18
N GLY A 188 -10.07 -10.53 2.98
CA GLY A 188 -11.02 -9.70 2.26
C GLY A 188 -10.49 -8.97 1.04
N VAL A 189 -11.33 -8.05 0.58
CA VAL A 189 -11.10 -7.27 -0.63
C VAL A 189 -9.88 -6.37 -0.45
N ASN A 190 -8.86 -6.58 -1.27
CA ASN A 190 -7.67 -5.73 -1.26
C ASN A 190 -7.87 -4.53 -2.21
N PRO A 191 -7.72 -3.28 -1.72
CA PRO A 191 -7.84 -2.05 -2.52
C PRO A 191 -6.97 -2.01 -3.79
N ASP A 192 -5.78 -2.60 -3.73
CA ASP A 192 -4.82 -2.64 -4.84
C ASP A 192 -5.22 -3.61 -5.96
N LEU A 193 -6.24 -4.44 -5.72
CA LEU A 193 -6.93 -5.20 -6.76
C LEU A 193 -8.30 -4.58 -7.09
N GLU A 194 -9.07 -4.20 -6.07
CA GLU A 194 -10.44 -3.68 -6.19
C GLU A 194 -10.51 -2.40 -7.03
N LEU A 195 -9.68 -1.41 -6.70
CA LEU A 195 -9.74 -0.09 -7.33
C LEU A 195 -9.21 -0.12 -8.77
N PRO A 196 -8.06 -0.73 -9.08
CA PRO A 196 -7.61 -0.85 -10.46
C PRO A 196 -8.56 -1.65 -11.35
N LEU A 197 -9.21 -2.71 -10.85
CA LEU A 197 -10.24 -3.42 -11.61
C LEU A 197 -11.47 -2.55 -11.88
N ALA A 198 -11.94 -1.78 -10.90
CA ALA A 198 -13.08 -0.87 -11.09
C ALA A 198 -12.73 0.24 -12.11
N LEU A 199 -11.52 0.77 -12.05
CA LEU A 199 -11.00 1.77 -12.98
C LEU A 199 -10.86 1.24 -14.41
N ALA A 200 -10.34 0.01 -14.57
CA ALA A 200 -10.23 -0.65 -15.87
C ALA A 200 -11.61 -0.85 -16.51
N ARG A 201 -12.60 -1.32 -15.74
CA ARG A 201 -13.99 -1.46 -16.21
C ARG A 201 -14.62 -0.12 -16.59
N ALA A 202 -14.21 0.96 -15.92
CA ALA A 202 -14.64 2.32 -16.25
C ALA A 202 -13.84 2.93 -17.42
N GLY A 203 -12.88 2.22 -18.00
CA GLY A 203 -12.05 2.70 -19.12
C GLY A 203 -11.08 3.81 -18.73
N CYS A 204 -10.64 3.88 -17.47
CA CYS A 204 -9.65 4.87 -17.05
C CYS A 204 -8.24 4.47 -17.55
N PRO A 205 -7.56 5.29 -18.36
CA PRO A 205 -6.25 4.96 -18.92
C PRO A 205 -5.08 5.29 -17.99
N ARG A 206 -5.34 5.78 -16.77
CA ARG A 206 -4.32 6.31 -15.85
C ARG A 206 -3.85 5.31 -14.80
N VAL A 207 -4.28 4.06 -14.88
CA VAL A 207 -3.91 3.00 -13.93
C VAL A 207 -3.66 1.71 -14.72
N PRO A 208 -2.57 0.96 -14.46
CA PRO A 208 -2.35 -0.33 -15.09
C PRO A 208 -3.49 -1.29 -14.73
N ALA A 209 -4.22 -1.78 -15.72
CA ALA A 209 -5.33 -2.70 -15.50
C ALA A 209 -4.80 -4.06 -15.01
N PRO A 210 -5.26 -4.60 -13.87
CA PRO A 210 -4.84 -5.93 -13.42
C PRO A 210 -5.14 -6.99 -14.49
N THR A 211 -4.13 -7.77 -14.84
CA THR A 211 -4.20 -8.83 -15.84
C THR A 211 -4.53 -10.18 -15.19
N ALA A 212 -3.98 -10.43 -14.00
CA ALA A 212 -4.24 -11.64 -13.23
C ALA A 212 -4.02 -11.42 -11.73
N TRP A 213 -4.54 -12.31 -10.89
CA TRP A 213 -4.35 -12.25 -9.45
C TRP A 213 -4.36 -13.65 -8.83
N MET A 214 -3.69 -13.74 -7.68
CA MET A 214 -3.59 -14.95 -6.87
C MET A 214 -4.40 -14.75 -5.59
N VAL A 215 -5.25 -15.71 -5.25
CA VAL A 215 -6.05 -15.72 -4.03
C VAL A 215 -5.94 -17.03 -3.29
N ALA A 216 -6.12 -17.00 -1.97
CA ALA A 216 -6.32 -18.20 -1.16
C ALA A 216 -7.75 -18.26 -0.62
N ASP A 217 -8.31 -19.46 -0.70
CA ASP A 217 -9.53 -19.86 0.01
C ASP A 217 -9.10 -20.56 1.30
N VAL A 218 -9.25 -19.87 2.43
CA VAL A 218 -8.78 -20.32 3.75
C VAL A 218 -9.98 -20.81 4.54
N ASP A 219 -9.87 -22.01 5.12
CA ASP A 219 -10.88 -22.54 6.03
C ASP A 219 -11.07 -21.57 7.22
N PRO A 220 -12.30 -21.05 7.47
CA PRO A 220 -12.57 -20.16 8.60
C PRO A 220 -12.11 -20.72 9.95
N ALA A 221 -12.11 -22.05 10.12
CA ALA A 221 -11.65 -22.71 11.36
C ALA A 221 -10.12 -22.66 11.54
N ALA A 222 -9.36 -22.48 10.45
CA ALA A 222 -7.91 -22.40 10.47
C ALA A 222 -7.38 -20.98 10.80
N ASP A 223 -8.21 -19.95 10.67
CA ASP A 223 -7.86 -18.58 11.03
C ASP A 223 -8.76 -18.02 12.14
N PRO A 224 -8.21 -17.78 13.36
CA PRO A 224 -8.95 -17.15 14.45
C PRO A 224 -9.61 -15.82 14.07
N VAL A 225 -9.02 -15.06 13.14
CA VAL A 225 -9.60 -13.78 12.66
C VAL A 225 -10.90 -14.02 11.90
N LEU A 226 -11.01 -15.11 11.14
CA LEU A 226 -12.23 -15.49 10.42
C LEU A 226 -13.26 -16.11 11.38
N SER A 227 -12.80 -16.94 12.32
CA SER A 227 -13.65 -17.61 13.31
C SER A 227 -14.27 -16.65 14.34
N SER A 228 -13.58 -15.57 14.70
CA SER A 228 -14.02 -14.59 15.72
C SER A 228 -14.38 -13.22 15.15
N GLY A 229 -14.20 -13.02 13.84
CA GLY A 229 -14.52 -11.78 13.14
C GLY A 229 -16.02 -11.63 12.86
N PRO A 230 -16.45 -10.44 12.41
CA PRO A 230 -17.83 -10.24 11.98
C PRO A 230 -18.23 -11.22 10.87
N ALA A 231 -19.51 -11.61 10.84
CA ALA A 231 -20.02 -12.67 9.97
C ALA A 231 -19.82 -12.40 8.46
N ASP A 232 -19.56 -11.15 8.08
CA ASP A 232 -19.25 -10.75 6.72
C ASP A 232 -17.85 -11.20 6.25
N LEU A 233 -16.93 -11.55 7.16
CA LEU A 233 -15.61 -12.09 6.83
C LEU A 233 -15.63 -13.59 6.47
N ALA A 234 -16.70 -14.32 6.82
CA ALA A 234 -16.82 -15.74 6.51
C ALA A 234 -16.87 -15.98 4.98
N GLY A 235 -15.93 -16.76 4.45
CA GLY A 235 -15.83 -17.03 3.00
C GLY A 235 -15.13 -15.91 2.20
N GLN A 236 -14.53 -14.92 2.86
CA GLN A 236 -13.71 -13.92 2.17
C GLN A 236 -12.35 -14.49 1.77
N LEU A 237 -11.99 -14.26 0.50
CA LEU A 237 -10.71 -14.68 -0.07
C LEU A 237 -9.58 -13.78 0.43
N TYR A 238 -8.38 -14.37 0.51
CA TYR A 238 -7.14 -13.64 0.78
C TYR A 238 -6.57 -13.26 -0.57
N VAL A 239 -6.48 -11.96 -0.91
CA VAL A 239 -5.71 -11.53 -2.08
C VAL A 239 -4.23 -11.63 -1.74
N LEU A 240 -3.49 -12.37 -2.56
CA LEU A 240 -2.10 -12.72 -2.30
C LEU A 240 -1.12 -12.06 -3.28
N GLY A 241 -1.57 -11.74 -4.48
CA GLY A 241 -0.77 -11.00 -5.43
C GLY A 241 -1.54 -10.56 -6.66
N VAL A 242 -1.05 -9.52 -7.30
CA VAL A 242 -1.67 -8.88 -8.46
C VAL A 242 -0.63 -8.75 -9.56
N LEU A 243 -0.93 -9.31 -10.73
CA LEU A 243 -0.18 -9.17 -11.97
C LEU A 243 -0.82 -8.05 -12.79
N GLN A 244 -0.02 -7.08 -13.21
CA GLN A 244 -0.46 -5.97 -14.04
C GLN A 244 0.61 -5.63 -15.10
N PRO A 245 0.25 -4.87 -16.15
CA PRO A 245 1.21 -4.40 -17.14
C PRO A 245 2.35 -3.61 -16.47
N PHE A 246 3.58 -3.90 -16.90
CA PHE A 246 4.75 -3.13 -16.48
C PHE A 246 4.88 -1.91 -17.38
N VAL A 247 4.91 -0.71 -16.80
CA VAL A 247 5.05 0.54 -17.56
C VAL A 247 6.52 0.71 -17.97
N GLN A 248 6.90 0.08 -19.10
CA GLN A 248 8.27 0.02 -19.56
C GLN A 248 8.86 1.42 -19.80
N GLY A 249 10.07 1.64 -19.28
CA GLY A 249 10.80 2.90 -19.45
C GLY A 249 10.21 4.08 -18.68
N ALA A 250 9.20 3.86 -17.83
CA ALA A 250 8.65 4.92 -17.01
C ALA A 250 9.68 5.42 -15.98
N SER A 251 9.64 6.72 -15.70
CA SER A 251 10.36 7.33 -14.58
C SER A 251 9.46 7.37 -13.36
N ASP A 252 10.01 7.05 -12.18
CA ASP A 252 9.36 7.32 -10.91
C ASP A 252 9.14 8.84 -10.75
N GLY A 253 7.95 9.24 -10.31
CA GLY A 253 7.56 10.65 -10.23
C GLY A 253 8.37 11.45 -9.22
N TRP A 254 8.82 10.82 -8.14
CA TRP A 254 9.69 11.45 -7.15
C TRP A 254 11.10 11.63 -7.71
N GLU A 255 11.68 10.58 -8.31
CA GLU A 255 12.99 10.67 -8.97
C GLU A 255 13.01 11.69 -10.11
N LEU A 256 11.94 11.74 -10.91
CA LEU A 256 11.77 12.71 -11.98
C LEU A 256 11.74 14.13 -11.42
N ALA A 257 10.91 14.39 -10.41
CA ALA A 257 10.80 15.71 -9.79
C ALA A 257 12.14 16.20 -9.23
N LEU A 258 12.87 15.33 -8.50
CA LEU A 258 14.19 15.67 -7.96
C LEU A 258 15.22 15.93 -9.06
N ARG A 259 15.18 15.14 -10.15
CA ARG A 259 16.10 15.31 -11.28
C ARG A 259 15.88 16.64 -11.99
N GLU A 260 14.64 17.01 -12.29
CA GLU A 260 14.35 18.28 -12.96
C GLU A 260 14.61 19.47 -12.04
N LEU A 261 14.28 19.34 -10.75
CA LEU A 261 14.62 20.34 -9.74
C LEU A 261 16.13 20.57 -9.65
N ALA A 262 16.95 19.52 -9.66
CA ALA A 262 18.41 19.62 -9.61
C ALA A 262 19.02 20.30 -10.84
N LYS A 263 18.34 20.27 -11.99
CA LYS A 263 18.75 20.99 -13.21
C LYS A 263 18.27 22.45 -13.23
N GLY A 264 17.40 22.84 -12.29
CA GLY A 264 16.70 24.13 -12.34
C GLY A 264 15.65 24.21 -13.46
N GLU A 265 15.16 23.06 -13.94
CA GLU A 265 14.10 23.00 -14.96
C GLU A 265 12.70 23.18 -14.32
N ASP A 266 11.78 23.79 -15.07
CA ASP A 266 10.39 23.95 -14.62
C ASP A 266 9.66 22.60 -14.60
N PHE A 267 8.95 22.34 -13.50
CA PHE A 267 8.11 21.15 -13.33
C PHE A 267 6.61 21.47 -13.37
N GLY A 268 6.22 22.73 -13.59
CA GLY A 268 4.83 23.17 -13.59
C GLY A 268 3.97 22.46 -14.66
N ALA A 269 4.51 22.24 -15.86
CA ALA A 269 3.79 21.50 -16.91
C ALA A 269 3.50 20.04 -16.52
N GLU A 270 4.48 19.37 -15.91
CA GLU A 270 4.35 17.99 -15.43
C GLU A 270 3.42 17.91 -14.22
N ALA A 271 3.53 18.84 -13.27
CA ALA A 271 2.61 18.94 -12.14
C ALA A 271 1.15 19.16 -12.60
N ARG A 272 0.92 20.01 -13.62
CA ARG A 272 -0.40 20.20 -14.22
C ARG A 272 -0.93 18.93 -14.88
N ALA A 273 -0.07 18.23 -15.64
CA ALA A 273 -0.43 16.96 -16.28
C ALA A 273 -0.77 15.88 -15.25
N LEU A 274 -0.01 15.81 -14.15
CA LEU A 274 -0.28 14.91 -13.04
C LEU A 274 -1.60 15.27 -12.33
N GLY A 275 -1.89 16.57 -12.15
CA GLY A 275 -3.17 17.04 -11.63
C GLY A 275 -4.37 16.56 -12.46
N ARG A 276 -4.26 16.66 -13.79
CA ARG A 276 -5.28 16.11 -14.71
C ARG A 276 -5.43 14.60 -14.55
N ALA A 277 -4.32 13.85 -14.51
CA ALA A 277 -4.35 12.40 -14.35
C ALA A 277 -5.02 11.96 -13.03
N THR A 278 -4.72 12.63 -11.91
CA THR A 278 -5.38 12.37 -10.63
C THR A 278 -6.90 12.63 -10.71
N ALA A 279 -7.30 13.75 -11.31
CA ALA A 279 -8.72 14.07 -11.51
C ALA A 279 -9.44 13.03 -12.37
N GLU A 280 -8.83 12.57 -13.46
CA GLU A 280 -9.37 11.49 -14.31
C GLU A 280 -9.60 10.20 -13.51
N VAL A 281 -8.64 9.81 -12.65
CA VAL A 281 -8.79 8.65 -11.74
C VAL A 281 -9.93 8.87 -10.75
N HIS A 282 -9.98 10.03 -10.10
CA HIS A 282 -11.04 10.34 -9.13
C HIS A 282 -12.43 10.35 -9.74
N THR A 283 -12.60 10.96 -10.91
CA THR A 283 -13.87 10.97 -11.64
C THR A 283 -14.28 9.57 -12.08
N ALA A 284 -13.33 8.75 -12.52
CA ALA A 284 -13.60 7.36 -12.87
C ALA A 284 -14.00 6.52 -11.66
N LEU A 285 -13.35 6.69 -10.50
CA LEU A 285 -13.72 6.02 -9.24
C LEU A 285 -15.12 6.44 -8.77
N ALA A 286 -15.43 7.75 -8.79
CA ALA A 286 -16.74 8.28 -8.41
C ALA A 286 -17.88 7.73 -9.28
N ARG A 287 -17.60 7.46 -10.56
CA ARG A 287 -18.55 6.87 -11.50
C ARG A 287 -18.67 5.35 -11.33
N ALA A 288 -17.57 4.67 -11.02
CA ALA A 288 -17.51 3.22 -10.96
C ALA A 288 -17.98 2.64 -9.62
N LEU A 289 -17.83 3.40 -8.53
CA LEU A 289 -18.07 2.96 -7.16
C LEU A 289 -18.99 3.95 -6.42
N PRO A 290 -19.72 3.52 -5.38
CA PRO A 290 -20.63 4.40 -4.65
C PRO A 290 -19.92 5.62 -4.04
N THR A 291 -20.55 6.78 -4.19
CA THR A 291 -20.20 8.01 -3.47
C THR A 291 -21.10 8.20 -2.25
N VAL A 292 -20.58 8.84 -1.21
CA VAL A 292 -21.30 9.13 0.03
C VAL A 292 -21.37 10.63 0.25
N THR A 293 -22.56 11.16 0.55
CA THR A 293 -22.69 12.53 1.06
C THR A 293 -22.33 12.52 2.54
N LEU A 294 -21.27 13.23 2.89
CA LEU A 294 -20.88 13.46 4.26
C LEU A 294 -21.68 14.64 4.82
N GLY A 295 -22.63 14.33 5.69
CA GLY A 295 -23.40 15.31 6.46
C GLY A 295 -22.74 15.63 7.80
N HIS A 296 -23.43 16.44 8.60
CA HIS A 296 -22.94 16.90 9.91
C HIS A 296 -22.41 15.77 10.80
N MET A 297 -23.18 14.69 10.99
CA MET A 297 -22.78 13.58 11.87
C MET A 297 -21.52 12.85 11.39
N GLN A 298 -21.40 12.60 10.08
CA GLN A 298 -20.21 11.95 9.52
C GLN A 298 -18.98 12.84 9.61
N LEU A 299 -19.13 14.14 9.31
CA LEU A 299 -18.03 15.10 9.43
C LEU A 299 -17.57 15.26 10.87
N GLN A 300 -18.51 15.31 11.83
CA GLN A 300 -18.17 15.44 13.24
C GLN A 300 -17.26 14.28 13.68
N PHE A 301 -17.60 13.05 13.32
CA PHE A 301 -16.76 11.88 13.62
C PHE A 301 -15.35 11.98 12.99
N MET A 302 -15.25 12.49 11.76
CA MET A 302 -13.94 12.70 11.11
C MET A 302 -13.12 13.79 11.80
N VAL A 303 -13.76 14.91 12.15
CA VAL A 303 -13.14 16.05 12.86
C VAL A 303 -12.66 15.63 14.24
N ASP A 304 -13.47 14.89 15.00
CA ASP A 304 -13.08 14.35 16.30
C ASP A 304 -11.84 13.47 16.18
N GLY A 305 -11.82 12.56 15.20
CA GLY A 305 -10.65 11.71 14.95
C GLY A 305 -9.38 12.50 14.54
N MET A 306 -9.53 13.60 13.78
CA MET A 306 -8.41 14.50 13.44
C MET A 306 -7.87 15.21 14.69
N ILE A 307 -8.77 15.65 15.58
CA ILE A 307 -8.41 16.29 16.85
C ILE A 307 -7.70 15.31 17.78
N GLU A 308 -8.21 14.08 17.92
CA GLU A 308 -7.56 13.04 18.71
C GLU A 308 -6.15 12.73 18.21
N ARG A 309 -5.95 12.64 16.89
CA ARG A 309 -4.62 12.45 16.30
C ARG A 309 -3.69 13.62 16.59
N LEU A 310 -4.18 14.86 16.51
CA LEU A 310 -3.41 16.04 16.89
C LEU A 310 -2.98 15.98 18.36
N GLU A 311 -3.89 15.63 19.27
CA GLU A 311 -3.58 15.53 20.69
C GLU A 311 -2.53 14.45 20.98
N ALA A 312 -2.68 13.27 20.38
CA ALA A 312 -1.69 12.20 20.47
C ALA A 312 -0.34 12.62 19.89
N ALA A 313 -0.32 13.33 18.77
CA ALA A 313 0.90 13.84 18.14
C ALA A 313 1.61 14.88 19.02
N VAL A 314 0.88 15.80 19.64
CA VAL A 314 1.42 16.81 20.56
C VAL A 314 2.07 16.17 21.80
N GLN A 315 1.52 15.05 22.28
CA GLN A 315 2.15 14.28 23.36
C GLN A 315 3.42 13.56 22.87
N ALA A 316 3.37 12.94 21.69
CA ALA A 316 4.50 12.20 21.14
C ALA A 316 5.66 13.09 20.68
N VAL A 317 5.36 14.29 20.18
CA VAL A 317 6.33 15.26 19.63
C VAL A 317 6.07 16.64 20.24
N PRO A 318 6.69 16.96 21.39
CA PRO A 318 6.44 18.22 22.12
C PRO A 318 6.69 19.50 21.31
N ALA A 319 7.47 19.44 20.23
CA ALA A 319 7.69 20.55 19.30
C ALA A 319 6.39 21.05 18.63
N LEU A 320 5.31 20.26 18.63
CA LEU A 320 4.01 20.66 18.11
C LEU A 320 3.20 21.54 19.08
N ARG A 321 3.55 21.59 20.37
CA ARG A 321 2.77 22.32 21.40
C ARG A 321 2.46 23.78 21.04
N PRO A 322 3.41 24.59 20.52
CA PRO A 322 3.14 25.98 20.17
C PRO A 322 2.07 26.12 19.07
N TYR A 323 1.96 25.13 18.19
CA TYR A 323 1.09 25.17 17.01
C TYR A 323 -0.30 24.56 17.27
N ALA A 324 -0.49 23.83 18.38
CA ALA A 324 -1.67 23.02 18.62
C ALA A 324 -3.00 23.79 18.49
N GLY A 325 -3.07 25.04 18.97
CA GLY A 325 -4.25 25.88 18.82
C GLY A 325 -4.55 26.25 17.37
N GLY A 326 -3.53 26.65 16.61
CA GLY A 326 -3.65 26.98 15.19
C GLY A 326 -4.04 25.77 14.35
N LEU A 327 -3.47 24.59 14.62
CA LEU A 327 -3.84 23.35 13.92
C LEU A 327 -5.27 22.93 14.25
N ARG A 328 -5.67 22.97 15.52
CA ARG A 328 -7.04 22.65 15.95
C ARG A 328 -8.08 23.51 15.23
N SER A 329 -7.78 24.79 15.00
CA SER A 329 -8.69 25.69 14.27
C SER A 329 -9.03 25.21 12.85
N ALA A 330 -8.14 24.44 12.19
CA ALA A 330 -8.43 23.87 10.88
C ALA A 330 -9.56 22.84 10.95
N PHE A 331 -9.56 22.00 11.98
CA PHE A 331 -10.57 20.97 12.18
C PHE A 331 -11.88 21.55 12.72
N THR A 332 -11.80 22.51 13.64
CA THR A 332 -12.98 23.20 14.16
C THR A 332 -13.72 23.94 13.05
N ALA A 333 -13.01 24.67 12.18
CA ALA A 333 -13.64 25.36 11.04
C ALA A 333 -14.37 24.39 10.08
N LEU A 334 -13.82 23.19 9.88
CA LEU A 334 -14.50 22.16 9.09
C LEU A 334 -15.77 21.65 9.79
N GLY A 335 -15.70 21.42 11.10
CA GLY A 335 -16.86 21.04 11.92
C GLY A 335 -17.96 22.11 11.95
N ASP A 336 -17.58 23.38 12.07
CA ASP A 336 -18.50 24.51 12.09
C ASP A 336 -19.29 24.61 10.78
N LEU A 337 -18.61 24.56 9.63
CA LEU A 337 -19.27 24.55 8.32
C LEU A 337 -20.22 23.36 8.16
N ALA A 338 -19.85 22.19 8.68
CA ALA A 338 -20.71 21.01 8.66
C ALA A 338 -21.97 21.22 9.54
N ALA A 339 -21.82 21.87 10.69
CA ALA A 339 -22.93 22.23 11.59
C ALA A 339 -23.87 23.28 10.98
N GLU A 340 -23.35 24.16 10.13
CA GLU A 340 -24.13 25.11 9.33
C GLU A 340 -24.85 24.46 8.14
N GLY A 341 -24.72 23.15 7.96
CA GLY A 341 -25.41 22.36 6.93
C GLY A 341 -24.62 22.21 5.63
N ARG A 342 -23.36 22.64 5.57
CA ARG A 342 -22.48 22.32 4.45
C ARG A 342 -22.24 20.81 4.41
N THR A 343 -22.26 20.25 3.22
CA THR A 343 -22.01 18.82 2.98
C THR A 343 -20.91 18.65 1.95
N TRP A 344 -20.24 17.51 2.01
CA TRP A 344 -19.18 17.14 1.07
C TRP A 344 -19.42 15.77 0.48
N THR A 345 -18.87 15.52 -0.70
CA THR A 345 -18.87 14.19 -1.30
C THR A 345 -17.61 13.44 -0.92
N ALA A 346 -17.80 12.22 -0.42
CA ALA A 346 -16.76 11.22 -0.26
C ALA A 346 -16.90 10.12 -1.32
N GLN A 347 -15.78 9.55 -1.71
CA GLN A 347 -15.68 8.51 -2.72
C GLN A 347 -14.52 7.57 -2.38
N ARG A 348 -14.38 6.48 -3.11
CA ARG A 348 -13.13 5.72 -3.06
C ARG A 348 -11.99 6.57 -3.66
N VAL A 349 -10.86 6.58 -2.98
CA VAL A 349 -9.66 7.36 -3.32
C VAL A 349 -8.44 6.43 -3.28
N HIS A 350 -7.29 6.90 -3.75
CA HIS A 350 -6.03 6.18 -3.61
C HIS A 350 -5.62 6.05 -2.14
N GLY A 351 -5.82 7.10 -1.34
CA GLY A 351 -5.69 7.07 0.12
C GLY A 351 -4.28 7.24 0.66
N ASP A 352 -3.24 7.22 -0.18
CA ASP A 352 -1.84 7.54 0.15
C ASP A 352 -1.07 8.08 -1.07
N LEU A 353 -1.72 8.97 -1.83
CA LEU A 353 -1.14 9.49 -3.08
C LEU A 353 0.04 10.44 -2.80
N HIS A 354 1.18 10.17 -3.44
CA HIS A 354 2.37 11.02 -3.47
C HIS A 354 3.18 10.79 -4.75
N LEU A 355 4.24 11.58 -5.01
CA LEU A 355 5.01 11.50 -6.26
C LEU A 355 5.58 10.11 -6.54
N GLY A 356 6.07 9.41 -5.50
CA GLY A 356 6.55 8.03 -5.61
C GLY A 356 5.48 6.96 -5.94
N GLN A 357 4.19 7.33 -5.99
CA GLN A 357 3.10 6.46 -6.47
C GLN A 357 2.63 6.83 -7.88
N CYS A 358 3.43 7.64 -8.58
CA CYS A 358 3.13 8.13 -9.91
C CYS A 358 4.29 7.74 -10.84
N LEU A 359 3.97 7.15 -11.98
CA LEU A 359 4.93 6.80 -13.02
C LEU A 359 4.71 7.66 -14.26
N ARG A 360 5.79 8.22 -14.78
CA ARG A 360 5.77 9.01 -16.02
C ARG A 360 6.29 8.17 -17.18
N SER A 361 5.39 7.78 -18.08
CA SER A 361 5.74 6.97 -19.26
C SER A 361 6.56 7.78 -20.27
N PRO A 362 7.38 7.12 -21.12
CA PRO A 362 8.07 7.80 -22.23
C PRO A 362 7.13 8.50 -23.20
N ALA A 363 5.87 8.04 -23.31
CA ALA A 363 4.89 8.55 -24.25
C ALA A 363 4.25 9.89 -23.85
N GLY A 364 4.46 10.38 -22.63
CA GLY A 364 3.80 11.63 -22.18
C GLY A 364 2.90 11.46 -20.97
N GLU A 365 2.63 10.23 -20.53
CA GLU A 365 1.46 9.95 -19.69
C GLU A 365 1.83 9.67 -18.24
N TRP A 366 0.98 10.13 -17.34
CA TRP A 366 1.05 9.81 -15.92
C TRP A 366 0.18 8.60 -15.58
N TRP A 367 0.75 7.68 -14.81
CA TRP A 367 0.09 6.48 -14.30
C TRP A 367 0.13 6.49 -12.78
N LEU A 368 -1.00 6.24 -12.13
CA LEU A 368 -1.10 6.06 -10.68
C LEU A 368 -1.02 4.56 -10.37
N ILE A 369 -0.27 4.22 -9.31
CA ILE A 369 -0.03 2.85 -8.86
C ILE A 369 -0.20 2.74 -7.34
N ASP A 370 -0.22 1.52 -6.79
CA ASP A 370 -0.22 1.26 -5.34
C ASP A 370 -1.44 1.80 -4.58
N PHE A 371 -2.62 1.33 -4.97
CA PHE A 371 -3.92 1.71 -4.38
C PHE A 371 -4.18 1.06 -3.01
N GLU A 372 -3.15 0.56 -2.34
CA GLU A 372 -3.28 -0.06 -1.02
C GLU A 372 -3.79 0.90 0.06
N GLY A 373 -3.58 2.21 -0.11
CA GLY A 373 -3.79 3.23 0.92
C GLY A 373 -2.76 3.14 2.06
N GLU A 374 -2.86 4.04 3.05
CA GLU A 374 -1.84 4.19 4.10
C GLU A 374 -1.58 2.87 4.87
N PRO A 375 -0.38 2.25 4.78
CA PRO A 375 -0.11 0.91 5.32
C PRO A 375 -0.29 0.77 6.83
N ALA A 376 -0.25 1.89 7.57
CA ALA A 376 -0.44 1.92 9.02
C ALA A 376 -1.92 1.77 9.43
N ARG A 377 -2.88 2.00 8.51
CA ARG A 377 -4.32 1.95 8.80
C ARG A 377 -4.91 0.54 8.56
N PRO A 378 -5.89 0.10 9.38
CA PRO A 378 -6.61 -1.14 9.14
C PRO A 378 -7.28 -1.18 7.76
N LEU A 379 -7.40 -2.37 7.16
CA LEU A 379 -8.00 -2.55 5.82
C LEU A 379 -9.41 -1.95 5.71
N ALA A 380 -10.24 -2.13 6.74
CA ALA A 380 -11.59 -1.57 6.77
C ALA A 380 -11.57 -0.04 6.63
N GLU A 381 -10.64 0.63 7.30
CA GLU A 381 -10.48 2.09 7.21
C GLU A 381 -9.94 2.52 5.85
N ARG A 382 -8.97 1.76 5.28
CA ARG A 382 -8.42 2.03 3.93
C ARG A 382 -9.47 1.93 2.82
N ARG A 383 -10.56 1.18 3.05
CA ARG A 383 -11.68 1.03 2.10
C ARG A 383 -12.79 2.06 2.29
N MET A 384 -12.77 2.85 3.36
CA MET A 384 -13.81 3.86 3.60
C MET A 384 -13.76 4.96 2.54
N PRO A 385 -14.92 5.41 2.03
CA PRO A 385 -14.98 6.60 1.20
C PRO A 385 -14.40 7.83 1.92
N GLN A 386 -13.62 8.63 1.20
CA GLN A 386 -13.00 9.86 1.67
C GLN A 386 -13.24 10.99 0.66
N PRO A 387 -13.23 12.26 1.09
CA PRO A 387 -13.14 13.38 0.17
C PRO A 387 -11.88 13.27 -0.70
N ALA A 388 -12.03 13.53 -1.99
CA ALA A 388 -10.92 13.50 -2.97
C ALA A 388 -9.75 14.43 -2.58
N VAL A 389 -10.02 15.44 -1.77
CA VAL A 389 -9.00 16.36 -1.28
C VAL A 389 -7.93 15.68 -0.42
N ARG A 390 -8.20 14.49 0.14
CA ARG A 390 -7.20 13.71 0.88
C ARG A 390 -5.99 13.39 0.01
N ASP A 391 -6.22 12.90 -1.21
CA ASP A 391 -5.16 12.57 -2.16
C ASP A 391 -4.49 13.82 -2.73
N VAL A 392 -5.27 14.88 -2.96
CA VAL A 392 -4.73 16.20 -3.34
C VAL A 392 -3.77 16.70 -2.27
N ALA A 393 -4.17 16.71 -1.00
CA ALA A 393 -3.32 17.10 0.11
C ALA A 393 -2.03 16.26 0.16
N GLY A 394 -2.13 14.93 0.01
CA GLY A 394 -0.96 14.05 -0.07
C GLY A 394 0.04 14.46 -1.16
N MET A 395 -0.44 14.74 -2.37
CA MET A 395 0.41 15.19 -3.48
C MET A 395 1.03 16.57 -3.23
N LEU A 396 0.24 17.52 -2.69
CA LEU A 396 0.74 18.86 -2.37
C LEU A 396 1.86 18.83 -1.30
N ARG A 397 1.71 17.95 -0.30
CA ARG A 397 2.77 17.67 0.68
C ARG A 397 4.00 17.02 0.03
N SER A 398 3.80 16.12 -0.94
CA SER A 398 4.90 15.49 -1.68
C SER A 398 5.77 16.51 -2.44
N PHE A 399 5.17 17.57 -3.00
CA PHE A 399 5.95 18.67 -3.61
C PHE A 399 6.77 19.45 -2.57
N ASP A 400 6.20 19.73 -1.40
CA ASP A 400 6.92 20.40 -0.30
C ASP A 400 8.16 19.57 0.14
N TYR A 401 8.03 18.24 0.17
CA TYR A 401 9.15 17.32 0.45
C TYR A 401 10.22 17.33 -0.64
N ALA A 402 9.83 17.32 -1.92
CA ALA A 402 10.78 17.36 -3.03
C ALA A 402 11.57 18.68 -3.03
N ALA A 403 10.89 19.82 -2.86
CA ALA A 403 11.52 21.13 -2.75
C ALA A 403 12.55 21.23 -1.61
N ARG A 404 12.26 20.59 -0.47
CA ARG A 404 13.15 20.59 0.69
C ARG A 404 14.37 19.66 0.54
N SER A 405 14.28 18.70 -0.37
CA SER A 405 15.35 17.76 -0.69
C SER A 405 16.42 18.37 -1.60
N ALA A 406 16.14 19.51 -2.23
CA ALA A 406 17.15 20.30 -2.95
C ALA A 406 18.09 21.05 -1.98
N ASP A 407 19.30 21.35 -2.47
CA ASP A 407 20.29 22.15 -1.76
C ASP A 407 20.78 23.33 -2.64
N PRO A 408 20.44 24.59 -2.29
CA PRO A 408 19.55 24.98 -1.19
C PRO A 408 18.08 24.61 -1.45
N PRO A 409 17.22 24.54 -0.40
CA PRO A 409 15.79 24.29 -0.56
C PRO A 409 15.09 25.30 -1.49
N GLN A 410 14.12 24.83 -2.27
CA GLN A 410 13.44 25.61 -3.32
C GLN A 410 11.93 25.75 -3.06
N PRO A 411 11.48 26.56 -2.07
CA PRO A 411 10.06 26.67 -1.70
C PRO A 411 9.17 27.22 -2.84
N ASP A 412 9.69 28.14 -3.66
CA ASP A 412 8.96 28.73 -4.79
C ASP A 412 8.63 27.69 -5.88
N TRP A 413 9.49 26.67 -6.02
CA TRP A 413 9.23 25.53 -6.91
C TRP A 413 8.05 24.70 -6.40
N ALA A 414 7.95 24.45 -5.08
CA ALA A 414 6.81 23.75 -4.52
C ALA A 414 5.51 24.53 -4.72
N GLU A 415 5.51 25.84 -4.48
CA GLU A 415 4.33 26.69 -4.70
C GLU A 415 3.86 26.65 -6.16
N THR A 416 4.79 26.76 -7.10
CA THR A 416 4.51 26.66 -8.54
C THR A 416 3.90 25.30 -8.89
N CYS A 417 4.49 24.20 -8.42
CA CYS A 417 3.99 22.85 -8.67
C CYS A 417 2.60 22.63 -8.04
N ARG A 418 2.39 23.08 -6.81
CA ARG A 418 1.11 23.00 -6.09
C ARG A 418 0.01 23.73 -6.87
N SER A 419 0.27 24.95 -7.33
CA SER A 419 -0.68 25.73 -8.12
C SER A 419 -0.99 25.09 -9.47
N ALA A 420 0.05 24.61 -10.17
CA ALA A 420 -0.09 23.94 -11.45
C ALA A 420 -0.88 22.62 -11.33
N TYR A 421 -0.59 21.82 -10.31
CA TYR A 421 -1.31 20.57 -10.00
C TYR A 421 -2.80 20.82 -9.74
N CYS A 422 -3.14 21.75 -8.84
CA CYS A 422 -4.55 22.10 -8.58
C CYS A 422 -5.26 22.62 -9.83
N SER A 423 -4.56 23.40 -10.67
CA SER A 423 -5.13 23.90 -11.92
C SER A 423 -5.40 22.76 -12.91
N GLY A 424 -4.49 21.80 -13.05
CA GLY A 424 -4.70 20.62 -13.88
C GLY A 424 -5.84 19.74 -13.35
N TYR A 425 -5.92 19.57 -12.03
CA TYR A 425 -7.03 18.88 -11.40
C TYR A 425 -8.39 19.54 -11.71
N ALA A 426 -8.44 20.88 -11.60
CA ALA A 426 -9.62 21.66 -11.90
C ALA A 426 -10.05 21.55 -13.38
N GLU A 427 -9.09 21.57 -14.32
CA GLU A 427 -9.36 21.42 -15.76
C GLU A 427 -10.07 20.10 -16.10
N ALA A 428 -9.65 18.99 -15.49
CA ALA A 428 -10.19 17.67 -15.80
C ALA A 428 -11.46 17.32 -15.01
N SER A 429 -11.57 17.77 -13.76
CA SER A 429 -12.72 17.45 -12.90
C SER A 429 -13.84 18.50 -12.92
N GLY A 430 -13.55 19.73 -13.36
CA GLY A 430 -14.46 20.88 -13.22
C GLY A 430 -14.55 21.45 -11.80
N LEU A 431 -13.82 20.86 -10.84
CA LEU A 431 -13.80 21.27 -9.44
C LEU A 431 -12.38 21.65 -9.03
N ASP A 432 -12.15 22.92 -8.70
CA ASP A 432 -10.86 23.37 -8.20
C ASP A 432 -10.76 23.10 -6.68
N PRO A 433 -9.82 22.26 -6.21
CA PRO A 433 -9.65 21.96 -4.78
C PRO A 433 -9.41 23.21 -3.92
N ARG A 434 -8.91 24.30 -4.52
CA ARG A 434 -8.64 25.57 -3.83
C ARG A 434 -9.91 26.37 -3.53
N THR A 435 -11.03 26.06 -4.18
CA THR A 435 -12.33 26.71 -3.92
C THR A 435 -12.98 26.24 -2.61
N ASP A 436 -12.46 25.16 -2.01
CA ASP A 436 -12.80 24.72 -0.66
C ASP A 436 -11.57 24.75 0.26
N PRO A 437 -11.08 25.94 0.64
CA PRO A 437 -9.85 26.09 1.38
C PRO A 437 -9.93 25.51 2.80
N VAL A 438 -11.13 25.43 3.39
CA VAL A 438 -11.32 24.87 4.74
C VAL A 438 -11.11 23.36 4.72
N LEU A 439 -11.75 22.65 3.78
CA LEU A 439 -11.57 21.21 3.63
C LEU A 439 -10.12 20.86 3.26
N LEU A 440 -9.54 21.58 2.30
CA LEU A 440 -8.15 21.36 1.87
C LEU A 440 -7.17 21.58 3.03
N ARG A 441 -7.31 22.68 3.78
CA ARG A 441 -6.46 22.99 4.94
C ARG A 441 -6.58 21.91 6.02
N ALA A 442 -7.78 21.41 6.30
CA ALA A 442 -7.97 20.34 7.28
C ALA A 442 -7.20 19.07 6.89
N TYR A 443 -7.33 18.61 5.64
CA TYR A 443 -6.63 17.40 5.18
C TYR A 443 -5.11 17.57 5.04
N GLU A 444 -4.63 18.74 4.60
CA GLU A 444 -3.18 19.04 4.64
C GLU A 444 -2.64 19.07 6.07
N THR A 445 -3.43 19.59 7.02
CA THR A 445 -3.08 19.63 8.45
C THR A 445 -2.99 18.22 9.04
N ASP A 446 -3.98 17.36 8.81
CA ASP A 446 -3.97 15.97 9.30
C ASP A 446 -2.77 15.19 8.73
N LYS A 447 -2.47 15.37 7.44
CA LYS A 447 -1.30 14.73 6.81
C LYS A 447 0.03 15.25 7.39
N ALA A 448 0.18 16.57 7.57
CA ALA A 448 1.39 17.14 8.16
C ALA A 448 1.62 16.68 9.61
N ILE A 449 0.55 16.53 10.41
CA ILE A 449 0.63 15.98 11.77
C ILE A 449 1.13 14.54 11.75
N TYR A 450 0.58 13.71 10.86
CA TYR A 450 1.04 12.34 10.66
C TYR A 450 2.53 12.29 10.29
N GLU A 451 2.96 13.12 9.34
CA GLU A 451 4.34 13.23 8.89
C GLU A 451 5.29 13.61 10.04
N VAL A 452 4.94 14.61 10.87
CA VAL A 452 5.76 14.98 12.04
C VAL A 452 6.02 13.79 12.96
N VAL A 453 4.98 13.02 13.29
CA VAL A 453 5.12 11.84 14.16
C VAL A 453 5.96 10.76 13.48
N TYR A 454 5.77 10.56 12.18
CA TYR A 454 6.52 9.58 11.41
C TYR A 454 8.02 9.93 11.34
N GLU A 455 8.35 11.17 10.95
CA GLU A 455 9.75 11.60 10.80
C GLU A 455 10.46 11.64 12.15
N ALA A 456 9.81 12.11 13.21
CA ALA A 456 10.40 12.13 14.56
C ALA A 456 10.83 10.73 15.04
N ARG A 457 10.16 9.66 14.56
CA ARG A 457 10.45 8.28 14.94
C ARG A 457 11.47 7.59 14.04
N HIS A 458 11.47 7.90 12.75
CA HIS A 458 12.21 7.10 11.75
C HIS A 458 13.32 7.89 11.05
N ARG A 459 13.15 9.20 10.86
CA ARG A 459 14.10 10.07 10.14
C ARG A 459 14.15 11.47 10.79
N PRO A 460 14.73 11.61 11.99
CA PRO A 460 14.71 12.88 12.72
C PRO A 460 15.28 14.07 11.93
N ASP A 461 16.25 13.83 11.04
CA ASP A 461 16.84 14.86 10.17
C ASP A 461 15.85 15.46 9.16
N TRP A 462 14.75 14.75 8.87
CA TRP A 462 13.67 15.21 7.98
C TRP A 462 12.55 15.95 8.71
N LEU A 463 12.56 15.95 10.05
CA LEU A 463 11.55 16.63 10.88
C LEU A 463 11.33 18.13 10.54
N PRO A 464 12.34 18.91 10.12
CA PRO A 464 12.12 20.29 9.69
C PRO A 464 11.14 20.44 8.52
N VAL A 465 10.99 19.43 7.66
CA VAL A 465 10.13 19.51 6.47
C VAL A 465 8.64 19.63 6.86
N PRO A 466 8.05 18.69 7.63
CA PRO A 466 6.66 18.83 8.05
C PRO A 466 6.48 19.96 9.08
N LEU A 467 7.47 20.31 9.90
CA LEU A 467 7.35 21.44 10.83
C LEU A 467 7.18 22.79 10.12
N ALA A 468 7.84 23.03 8.99
CA ALA A 468 7.64 24.24 8.19
C ALA A 468 6.20 24.34 7.65
N ALA A 469 5.61 23.21 7.27
CA ALA A 469 4.21 23.16 6.85
C ALA A 469 3.25 23.40 8.02
N ILE A 470 3.54 22.82 9.19
CA ILE A 470 2.79 23.03 10.43
C ILE A 470 2.74 24.52 10.78
N ASP A 471 3.86 25.24 10.71
CA ASP A 471 3.92 26.67 10.99
C ASP A 471 3.00 27.48 10.04
N ARG A 472 3.09 27.23 8.73
CA ARG A 472 2.22 27.83 7.70
C ARG A 472 0.74 27.53 7.96
N LEU A 473 0.40 26.27 8.22
CA LEU A 473 -0.98 25.80 8.41
C LEU A 473 -1.59 26.30 9.72
N ALA A 474 -0.79 26.42 10.79
CA ALA A 474 -1.22 26.97 12.07
C ALA A 474 -1.45 28.48 12.00
N SER A 475 -0.60 29.21 11.27
CA SER A 475 -0.68 30.67 11.12
C SER A 475 -1.82 31.13 10.21
N SER A 476 -2.21 30.29 9.23
CA SER A 476 -3.31 30.61 8.29
C SER A 476 -4.68 30.80 8.96
N GLY A 477 -4.86 30.37 10.23
CA GLY A 477 -6.08 30.60 11.01
C GLY A 477 -6.24 32.01 11.57
N HIS A 478 -5.22 32.87 11.50
CA HIS A 478 -5.31 34.26 11.98
C HIS A 478 -5.78 35.26 10.91
N LEU A 479 -5.72 34.92 9.62
CA LEU A 479 -5.99 35.86 8.52
C LEU A 479 -7.47 35.99 8.12
N THR A 480 -8.39 35.19 8.69
CA THR A 480 -9.81 35.19 8.32
C THR A 480 -10.74 35.76 9.40
N ARG A 481 -10.21 36.42 10.43
CA ARG A 481 -11.01 37.11 11.49
C ARG A 481 -10.89 38.63 11.49
N SER A 482 -10.59 39.23 10.34
CA SER A 482 -10.68 40.67 10.12
C SER A 482 -11.36 40.92 8.79
N ASP A 483 -12.69 40.91 8.82
CA ASP A 483 -13.54 42.05 8.43
C ASP A 483 -15.01 41.74 8.75
#